data_AF-A0A4V3ITY6-F1
#
_entry.id   AF-A0A4V3ITY6-F1
#
_cell.length_a   1.000
_cell.length_b   1.000
_cell.length_c   1.000
_cell.angle_alpha   90.00
_cell.angle_beta   90.00
_cell.angle_gamma   90.00
#
_symmetry.space_group_name_H-M   'P 1'
#
loop_
_entity.id
_entity.type
_entity.pdbx_description
1 polymer ?
#
loop_
_entity_poly.entity_id
_entity_poly.type
_entity_poly.pdbx_seq_one_letter_code
_entity_poly.pdbx_strand_id
1 'polypeptide(L)'
;MRPTSVLRACGVLASILDVAVRDRRVLSNAARGVKLPRKVGEEHIYLSHQQVALLAGQCARNSTMVEFLAYTVLRWGETTALRVKNLDFSRRRVNVHQKAVGVGGAFVLGTPKSHQSRSVPFPGFLSTPLKDLCVGKAASSLVFGTGTSIAFVRPPDSRRGWWMAALKKCQVDDPNFPLITPHDLRHTAASLAISAGANVKAVQGDARAFLRSDDTGYICRPL
;
A
#
# COMPACT_ATOMS: atom_id res chain seq x y z
N MET A 1 -9.32 21.10 13.39
CA MET A 1 -8.45 19.90 13.48
C MET A 1 -9.27 18.68 13.07
N ARG A 2 -8.76 17.72 12.29
CA ARG A 2 -9.56 16.54 11.88
C ARG A 2 -9.96 15.70 13.12
N PRO A 3 -11.15 15.06 13.16
CA PRO A 3 -11.59 14.25 14.31
C PRO A 3 -10.56 13.21 14.76
N THR A 4 -9.89 12.57 13.82
CA THR A 4 -8.80 11.60 14.10
C THR A 4 -7.61 12.23 14.82
N SER A 5 -7.25 13.47 14.50
CA SER A 5 -6.19 14.21 15.18
C SER A 5 -6.58 14.58 16.61
N VAL A 6 -7.84 15.02 16.81
CA VAL A 6 -8.38 15.32 18.14
C VAL A 6 -8.39 14.07 19.01
N LEU A 7 -8.92 12.97 18.49
CA LEU A 7 -8.96 11.68 19.18
C LEU A 7 -7.56 11.20 19.58
N ARG A 8 -6.57 11.33 18.69
CA ARG A 8 -5.17 10.98 19.00
C ARG A 8 -4.57 11.88 20.07
N ALA A 9 -4.72 13.20 19.95
CA ALA A 9 -4.17 14.14 20.92
C ALA A 9 -4.78 13.92 22.31
N CYS A 10 -6.11 13.80 22.40
CA CYS A 10 -6.80 13.49 23.66
C CYS A 10 -6.40 12.12 24.21
N GLY A 11 -6.21 11.10 23.37
CA GLY A 11 -5.76 9.78 23.80
C GLY A 11 -4.35 9.80 24.40
N VAL A 12 -3.42 10.54 23.80
CA VAL A 12 -2.06 10.73 24.33
C VAL A 12 -2.10 11.50 25.65
N LEU A 13 -2.83 12.61 25.71
CA LEU A 13 -2.97 13.39 26.94
C LEU A 13 -3.59 12.58 28.07
N ALA A 14 -4.67 11.83 27.79
CA ALA A 14 -5.28 10.94 28.75
C ALA A 14 -4.30 9.89 29.25
N SER A 15 -3.48 9.30 28.37
CA SER A 15 -2.47 8.31 28.77
C SER A 15 -1.39 8.90 29.68
N ILE A 16 -0.95 10.14 29.42
CA ILE A 16 0.01 10.85 30.28
C ILE A 16 -0.60 11.13 31.66
N LEU A 17 -1.83 11.62 31.70
CA LEU A 17 -2.53 11.90 32.96
C LEU A 17 -2.86 10.62 33.73
N ASP A 18 -3.12 9.50 33.07
CA ASP A 18 -3.30 8.19 33.73
C ASP A 18 -2.01 7.74 34.44
N VAL A 19 -0.83 8.03 33.88
CA VAL A 19 0.45 7.81 34.57
C VAL A 19 0.56 8.74 35.79
N ALA A 20 0.26 10.03 35.63
CA ALA A 20 0.35 11.00 36.72
C ALA A 20 -0.61 10.71 37.88
N VAL A 21 -1.81 10.18 37.62
CA VAL A 21 -2.75 9.72 38.65
C VAL A 21 -2.21 8.49 39.38
N ARG A 22 -1.67 7.51 38.65
CA ARG A 22 -1.06 6.31 39.27
C ARG A 22 0.11 6.67 40.16
N ASP A 23 0.91 7.65 39.75
CA ASP A 23 2.04 8.18 40.51
C ASP A 23 1.59 9.18 41.61
N ARG A 24 0.28 9.38 41.78
CA ARG A 24 -0.36 10.31 42.73
C ARG A 24 0.13 11.76 42.61
N ARG A 25 0.60 12.17 41.43
CA ARG A 25 1.00 13.56 41.13
C ARG A 25 -0.19 14.47 40.87
N VAL A 26 -1.30 13.89 40.42
CA VAL A 26 -2.59 14.56 40.26
C VAL A 26 -3.70 13.67 40.82
N LEU A 27 -4.78 14.28 41.29
CA LEU A 27 -5.89 13.56 41.93
C LEU A 27 -6.78 12.81 40.94
N SER A 28 -6.90 13.31 39.71
CA SER A 28 -7.76 12.73 38.69
C SER A 28 -7.31 13.10 37.28
N ASN A 29 -7.81 12.35 36.30
CA ASN A 29 -7.52 12.55 34.89
C ASN A 29 -8.61 13.40 34.22
N ALA A 30 -8.35 14.70 34.04
CA ALA A 30 -9.28 15.62 33.40
C ALA A 30 -9.54 15.34 31.90
N ALA A 31 -8.72 14.51 31.24
CA ALA A 31 -8.92 14.13 29.85
C ALA A 31 -9.87 12.92 29.69
N ARG A 32 -10.24 12.26 30.78
CA ARG A 32 -11.24 11.18 30.78
C ARG A 32 -12.65 11.77 30.93
N GLY A 33 -13.62 11.22 30.20
CA GLY A 33 -15.01 11.71 30.21
C GLY A 33 -15.30 12.93 29.32
N VAL A 34 -14.28 13.44 28.61
CA VAL A 34 -14.48 14.52 27.63
C VAL A 34 -15.28 13.99 26.45
N LYS A 35 -16.29 14.76 26.01
CA LYS A 35 -17.08 14.44 24.82
C LYS A 35 -16.23 14.65 23.56
N LEU A 36 -15.73 13.56 23.01
CA LEU A 36 -14.91 13.58 21.80
C LEU A 36 -15.76 13.52 20.53
N PRO A 37 -15.30 14.12 19.42
CA PRO A 37 -15.98 14.01 18.15
C PRO A 37 -16.04 12.54 17.71
N ARG A 38 -17.20 12.10 17.22
CA ARG A 38 -17.36 10.75 16.68
C ARG A 38 -16.60 10.66 15.36
N LYS A 39 -15.82 9.59 15.20
CA LYS A 39 -15.27 9.23 13.89
C LYS A 39 -16.41 8.63 13.07
N VAL A 40 -16.81 9.32 12.00
CA VAL A 40 -17.63 8.70 10.95
C VAL A 40 -16.69 7.80 10.13
N GLY A 41 -17.10 6.56 9.88
CA GLY A 41 -16.36 5.68 8.97
C GLY A 41 -16.43 6.27 7.57
N GLU A 42 -15.29 6.44 6.92
CA GLU A 42 -15.27 6.76 5.49
C GLU A 42 -15.50 5.46 4.72
N GLU A 43 -16.37 5.49 3.72
CA GLU A 43 -16.58 4.36 2.83
C GLU A 43 -15.28 4.11 2.04
N HIS A 44 -14.81 2.87 2.07
CA HIS A 44 -13.59 2.51 1.36
C HIS A 44 -13.89 2.42 -0.13
N ILE A 45 -13.21 3.26 -0.91
CA ILE A 45 -13.32 3.23 -2.36
C ILE A 45 -12.34 2.18 -2.91
N TYR A 46 -12.85 1.32 -3.79
CA TYR A 46 -12.09 0.26 -4.44
C TYR A 46 -12.14 0.44 -5.95
N LEU A 47 -11.01 0.28 -6.63
CA LEU A 47 -10.98 0.34 -8.09
C LEU A 47 -11.38 -1.00 -8.72
N SER A 48 -11.98 -0.96 -9.90
CA SER A 48 -12.11 -2.13 -10.78
C SER A 48 -10.78 -2.48 -11.46
N HIS A 49 -10.68 -3.69 -12.04
CA HIS A 49 -9.52 -4.09 -12.86
C HIS A 49 -9.24 -3.08 -14.00
N GLN A 50 -10.29 -2.58 -14.64
CA GLN A 50 -10.19 -1.59 -15.72
C GLN A 50 -9.67 -0.24 -15.20
N GLN A 51 -10.16 0.22 -14.05
CA GLN A 51 -9.70 1.45 -13.42
C GLN A 51 -8.24 1.34 -12.95
N VAL A 52 -7.81 0.17 -12.47
CA VAL A 52 -6.39 -0.07 -12.15
C VAL A 52 -5.53 0.03 -13.40
N ALA A 53 -5.93 -0.59 -14.50
CA ALA A 53 -5.19 -0.54 -15.77
C ALA A 53 -5.11 0.88 -16.33
N LEU A 54 -6.23 1.63 -16.29
CA LEU A 54 -6.28 3.03 -16.69
C LEU A 54 -5.31 3.87 -15.86
N LEU A 55 -5.36 3.74 -14.54
CA LEU A 55 -4.47 4.48 -13.64
C LEU A 55 -3.00 4.15 -13.88
N ALA A 56 -2.67 2.87 -14.02
CA ALA A 56 -1.31 2.43 -14.30
C ALA A 56 -0.79 3.02 -15.62
N GLY A 57 -1.60 3.00 -16.68
CA GLY A 57 -1.29 3.61 -17.97
C GLY A 57 -0.97 5.10 -17.87
N GLN A 58 -1.65 5.84 -16.99
CA GLN A 58 -1.40 7.27 -16.77
C GLN A 58 -0.18 7.57 -15.88
N CYS A 59 0.44 6.55 -15.28
CA CYS A 59 1.55 6.70 -14.32
C CYS A 59 2.95 6.53 -14.95
N ALA A 60 3.05 6.38 -16.28
CA ALA A 60 4.31 6.27 -17.03
C ALA A 60 5.30 5.28 -16.38
N ARG A 61 6.49 5.75 -15.95
CA ARG A 61 7.54 4.94 -15.30
C ARG A 61 7.11 4.20 -14.03
N ASN A 62 6.02 4.63 -13.39
CA ASN A 62 5.51 4.01 -12.17
C ASN A 62 4.36 3.03 -12.44
N SER A 63 3.99 2.79 -13.71
CA SER A 63 2.87 1.92 -14.11
C SER A 63 2.90 0.56 -13.40
N THR A 64 3.98 -0.20 -13.56
CA THR A 64 4.15 -1.52 -12.92
C THR A 64 4.09 -1.46 -11.40
N MET A 65 4.55 -0.36 -10.77
CA MET A 65 4.48 -0.20 -9.32
C MET A 65 3.03 -0.03 -8.84
N VAL A 66 2.23 0.72 -9.59
CA VAL A 66 0.81 0.95 -9.30
C VAL A 66 0.04 -0.35 -9.42
N GLU A 67 0.22 -1.10 -10.51
CA GLU A 67 -0.39 -2.42 -10.67
C GLU A 67 0.04 -3.35 -9.54
N PHE A 68 1.35 -3.42 -9.26
CA PHE A 68 1.88 -4.27 -8.20
C PHE A 68 1.23 -3.97 -6.84
N LEU A 69 1.08 -2.69 -6.46
CA LEU A 69 0.37 -2.30 -5.24
C LEU A 69 -1.11 -2.71 -5.25
N ALA A 70 -1.77 -2.59 -6.40
CA ALA A 70 -3.18 -2.91 -6.60
C ALA A 70 -3.47 -4.43 -6.57
N TYR A 71 -2.47 -5.29 -6.67
CA TYR A 71 -2.67 -6.76 -6.68
C TYR A 71 -2.00 -7.53 -5.53
N THR A 72 -1.12 -6.91 -4.73
CA THR A 72 -0.30 -7.66 -3.75
C THR A 72 -0.58 -7.28 -2.29
N VAL A 73 -1.49 -6.34 -2.01
CA VAL A 73 -1.82 -5.91 -0.64
C VAL A 73 -0.57 -5.44 0.15
N LEU A 74 0.55 -5.14 -0.51
CA LEU A 74 1.76 -4.61 0.14
C LEU A 74 1.52 -3.16 0.59
N ARG A 75 2.17 -2.76 1.67
CA ARG A 75 2.23 -1.35 2.05
C ARG A 75 3.20 -0.60 1.14
N TRP A 76 2.98 0.69 0.93
CA TRP A 76 3.89 1.55 0.16
C TRP A 76 5.37 1.35 0.55
N GLY A 77 5.68 1.46 1.84
CA GLY A 77 7.06 1.30 2.33
C GLY A 77 7.64 -0.10 2.14
N GLU A 78 6.81 -1.14 2.05
CA GLU A 78 7.27 -2.51 1.75
C GLU A 78 7.57 -2.64 0.25
N THR A 79 6.72 -2.08 -0.62
CA THR A 79 6.92 -2.04 -2.07
C THR A 79 8.16 -1.22 -2.47
N THR A 80 8.36 -0.05 -1.88
CA THR A 80 9.51 0.80 -2.22
C THR A 80 10.84 0.25 -1.73
N ALA A 81 10.82 -0.58 -0.68
CA ALA A 81 11.99 -1.26 -0.17
C ALA A 81 12.23 -2.64 -0.81
N LEU A 82 11.40 -3.02 -1.79
CA LEU A 82 11.50 -4.30 -2.46
C LEU A 82 12.80 -4.38 -3.28
N ARG A 83 13.57 -5.44 -3.05
CA ARG A 83 14.83 -5.71 -3.77
C ARG A 83 14.66 -6.85 -4.76
N VAL A 84 15.52 -6.90 -5.77
CA VAL A 84 15.49 -7.94 -6.82
C VAL A 84 15.52 -9.35 -6.20
N LYS A 85 16.39 -9.59 -5.21
CA LYS A 85 16.50 -10.88 -4.50
C LYS A 85 15.23 -11.35 -3.78
N ASN A 86 14.26 -10.46 -3.60
CA ASN A 86 13.01 -10.78 -2.91
C ASN A 86 11.90 -11.27 -3.86
N LEU A 87 12.13 -11.22 -5.18
CA LEU A 87 11.21 -11.73 -6.19
C LEU A 87 11.56 -13.17 -6.56
N ASP A 88 10.61 -14.07 -6.31
CA ASP A 88 10.62 -15.44 -6.83
C ASP A 88 9.67 -15.52 -8.02
N PHE A 89 10.23 -15.40 -9.23
CA PHE A 89 9.46 -15.46 -10.47
C PHE A 89 8.96 -16.86 -10.79
N SER A 90 9.62 -17.91 -10.30
CA SER A 90 9.21 -19.30 -10.55
C SER A 90 7.91 -19.62 -9.82
N ARG A 91 7.79 -19.15 -8.57
CA ARG A 91 6.61 -19.35 -7.72
C ARG A 91 5.63 -18.17 -7.78
N ARG A 92 5.96 -17.12 -8.52
CA ARG A 92 5.25 -15.83 -8.57
C ARG A 92 4.98 -15.27 -7.17
N ARG A 93 6.03 -15.18 -6.36
CA ARG A 93 5.96 -14.73 -4.97
C ARG A 93 6.97 -13.64 -4.64
N VAL A 94 6.56 -12.77 -3.74
CA VAL A 94 7.37 -11.69 -3.18
C VAL A 94 7.60 -11.98 -1.70
N ASN A 95 8.86 -12.06 -1.31
CA ASN A 95 9.24 -12.24 0.09
C ASN A 95 9.46 -10.86 0.74
N VAL A 96 8.59 -10.50 1.68
CA VAL A 96 8.61 -9.19 2.34
C VAL A 96 9.45 -9.26 3.61
N HIS A 97 10.67 -8.70 3.55
CA HIS A 97 11.61 -8.71 4.68
C HIS A 97 11.82 -7.35 5.35
N GLN A 98 11.54 -6.26 4.65
CA GLN A 98 11.87 -4.91 5.11
C GLN A 98 10.84 -3.90 4.61
N LYS A 99 10.83 -2.72 5.25
CA LYS A 99 10.10 -1.55 4.81
C LYS A 99 11.01 -0.32 4.83
N ALA A 100 10.74 0.64 3.97
CA ALA A 100 11.35 1.97 3.98
C ALA A 100 10.33 2.99 4.48
N VAL A 101 10.73 3.84 5.42
CA VAL A 101 9.91 4.93 5.94
C VAL A 101 10.70 6.23 5.80
N GLY A 102 10.05 7.27 5.25
CA GLY A 102 10.63 8.61 5.22
C GLY A 102 10.56 9.27 6.60
N VAL A 103 11.69 9.64 7.18
CA VAL A 103 11.81 10.37 8.46
C VAL A 103 12.75 11.55 8.25
N GLY A 104 12.28 12.77 8.51
CA GLY A 104 13.13 13.97 8.44
C GLY A 104 13.79 14.22 7.07
N GLY A 105 13.19 13.75 5.97
CA GLY A 105 13.76 13.88 4.63
C GLY A 105 14.70 12.75 4.20
N ALA A 106 15.07 11.85 5.11
CA ALA A 106 15.83 10.63 4.83
C ALA A 106 14.93 9.39 4.85
N PHE A 107 15.40 8.28 4.26
CA PHE A 107 14.72 6.99 4.36
C PHE A 107 15.41 6.11 5.40
N VAL A 108 14.62 5.60 6.34
CA VAL A 108 15.05 4.61 7.32
C VAL A 108 14.47 3.25 6.94
N LEU A 109 15.35 2.26 6.84
CA LEU A 109 14.96 0.87 6.69
C LEU A 109 14.57 0.30 8.06
N GLY A 110 13.48 -0.44 8.10
CA GLY A 110 13.04 -1.15 9.30
C GLY A 110 12.41 -2.49 8.97
N THR A 111 12.08 -3.24 10.02
CA THR A 111 11.34 -4.50 9.89
C THR A 111 9.85 -4.25 9.64
N PRO A 112 9.14 -5.17 8.97
CA PRO A 112 7.68 -5.12 8.85
C PRO A 112 7.02 -5.07 10.23
N LYS A 113 5.83 -4.48 10.29
CA LYS A 113 5.09 -4.21 11.56
C LYS A 113 4.89 -5.45 12.46
N SER A 114 5.06 -6.67 11.95
CA SER A 114 4.91 -7.93 12.68
C SER A 114 6.20 -8.68 12.95
N HIS A 115 7.40 -8.19 12.57
CA HIS A 115 8.68 -8.93 12.61
C HIS A 115 8.69 -10.29 11.87
N GLN A 116 7.59 -10.72 11.27
CA GLN A 116 7.47 -11.95 10.51
C GLN A 116 7.62 -11.65 9.01
N SER A 117 8.62 -12.28 8.40
CA SER A 117 8.72 -12.33 6.94
C SER A 117 7.51 -13.08 6.39
N ARG A 118 6.84 -12.49 5.39
CA ARG A 118 5.71 -13.14 4.72
C ARG A 118 5.95 -13.21 3.22
N SER A 119 5.46 -14.28 2.60
CA SER A 119 5.53 -14.48 1.15
C SER A 119 4.18 -14.17 0.53
N VAL A 120 4.14 -13.21 -0.39
CA VAL A 120 2.91 -12.70 -1.01
C VAL A 120 2.89 -13.09 -2.49
N PRO A 121 1.85 -13.76 -2.99
CA PRO A 121 1.74 -14.08 -4.41
C PRO A 121 1.47 -12.82 -5.24
N PHE A 122 1.88 -12.84 -6.51
CA PHE A 122 1.52 -11.83 -7.48
C PHE A 122 0.98 -12.46 -8.78
N PRO A 123 0.08 -11.77 -9.51
CA PRO A 123 -0.47 -12.27 -10.78
C PRO A 123 0.58 -12.53 -11.87
N GLY A 124 0.33 -13.52 -12.73
CA GLY A 124 1.24 -13.91 -13.81
C GLY A 124 1.63 -12.77 -14.76
N PHE A 125 0.66 -11.91 -15.12
CA PHE A 125 0.90 -10.80 -16.06
C PHE A 125 1.92 -9.77 -15.56
N LEU A 126 2.16 -9.68 -14.25
CA LEU A 126 3.19 -8.80 -13.67
C LEU A 126 4.61 -9.37 -13.80
N SER A 127 4.77 -10.64 -14.18
CA SER A 127 6.09 -11.29 -14.23
C SER A 127 7.02 -10.61 -15.23
N THR A 128 6.55 -10.32 -16.45
CA THR A 128 7.37 -9.69 -17.50
C THR A 128 7.73 -8.25 -17.13
N PRO A 129 6.78 -7.36 -16.79
CA PRO A 129 7.12 -5.99 -16.40
C PRO A 129 8.06 -5.91 -15.19
N LEU A 130 7.90 -6.80 -14.20
CA LEU A 130 8.80 -6.87 -13.05
C LEU A 130 10.22 -7.35 -13.43
N LYS A 131 10.34 -8.30 -14.36
CA LYS A 131 11.64 -8.75 -14.87
C LYS A 131 12.35 -7.62 -15.60
N ASP A 132 11.64 -6.87 -16.44
CA ASP A 132 12.19 -5.73 -17.19
C ASP A 132 12.76 -4.67 -16.24
N LEU A 133 12.07 -4.40 -15.12
CA LEU A 133 12.58 -3.50 -14.06
C LEU A 133 13.82 -4.03 -13.34
N CYS A 134 14.10 -5.32 -13.41
CA CYS A 134 15.25 -5.98 -12.77
C CYS A 134 16.46 -6.13 -13.71
N VAL A 135 16.29 -5.93 -15.02
CA VAL A 135 17.39 -6.06 -16.00
C VAL A 135 18.54 -5.12 -15.62
N GLY A 136 19.76 -5.66 -15.59
CA GLY A 136 20.98 -4.92 -15.26
C GLY A 136 21.12 -4.52 -13.78
N LYS A 137 20.22 -4.96 -12.90
CA LYS A 137 20.28 -4.64 -11.45
C LYS A 137 20.91 -5.78 -10.64
N ALA A 138 21.70 -5.41 -9.64
CA ALA A 138 22.20 -6.37 -8.66
C ALA A 138 21.06 -6.92 -7.79
N ALA A 139 21.26 -8.10 -7.21
CA ALA A 139 20.28 -8.77 -6.34
C ALA A 139 19.86 -7.88 -5.14
N SER A 140 20.74 -7.00 -4.67
CA SER A 140 20.48 -6.06 -3.57
C SER A 140 19.83 -4.75 -4.02
N SER A 141 19.73 -4.46 -5.32
CA SER A 141 19.14 -3.21 -5.82
C SER A 141 17.63 -3.17 -5.66
N LEU A 142 17.07 -1.96 -5.62
CA LEU A 142 15.63 -1.74 -5.52
C LEU A 142 14.93 -2.05 -6.86
N VAL A 143 13.79 -2.74 -6.80
CA VAL A 143 12.97 -3.05 -7.98
C VAL A 143 12.41 -1.76 -8.58
N PHE A 144 11.78 -0.91 -7.77
CA PHE A 144 11.12 0.33 -8.20
C PHE A 144 12.00 1.59 -8.05
N GLY A 145 13.31 1.46 -7.82
CA GLY A 145 14.26 2.58 -7.66
C GLY A 145 15.19 2.79 -8.86
N THR A 146 15.84 3.95 -8.92
CA THR A 146 16.80 4.35 -9.97
C THR A 146 18.19 3.74 -9.79
N GLY A 147 18.27 2.41 -9.85
CA GLY A 147 19.52 1.64 -9.97
C GLY A 147 20.35 1.48 -8.70
N THR A 148 20.29 2.43 -7.76
CA THR A 148 21.02 2.35 -6.48
C THR A 148 20.16 1.80 -5.34
N SER A 149 20.82 1.28 -4.29
CA SER A 149 20.18 0.63 -3.14
C SER A 149 19.45 1.58 -2.18
N ILE A 150 19.57 2.91 -2.39
CA ILE A 150 19.07 3.98 -1.50
C ILE A 150 18.12 4.97 -2.17
N ALA A 151 17.88 4.84 -3.48
CA ALA A 151 16.97 5.72 -4.23
C ALA A 151 15.50 5.24 -4.13
N PHE A 152 14.94 5.33 -2.92
CA PHE A 152 13.55 4.91 -2.67
C PHE A 152 12.55 5.88 -3.31
N VAL A 153 11.47 5.34 -3.87
CA VAL A 153 10.34 6.15 -4.35
C VAL A 153 9.64 6.76 -3.14
N ARG A 154 9.56 8.09 -3.10
CA ARG A 154 8.79 8.79 -2.07
C ARG A 154 7.30 8.53 -2.26
N PRO A 155 6.52 8.35 -1.18
CA PRO A 155 5.07 8.41 -1.27
C PRO A 155 4.67 9.66 -2.05
N PRO A 156 3.84 9.55 -3.09
CA PRO A 156 3.42 10.72 -3.84
C PRO A 156 2.62 11.65 -2.93
N ASP A 157 2.76 12.94 -3.19
CA ASP A 157 2.01 13.96 -2.50
C ASP A 157 0.53 13.83 -2.86
N SER A 158 -0.35 13.92 -1.86
CA SER A 158 -1.80 13.76 -2.03
C SER A 158 -2.48 14.98 -2.67
N ARG A 159 -1.74 16.05 -2.94
CA ARG A 159 -2.23 17.30 -3.52
C ARG A 159 -1.55 17.66 -4.83
N ARG A 160 -0.35 17.12 -5.10
CA ARG A 160 0.49 17.52 -6.24
C ARG A 160 1.33 16.35 -6.78
N GLY A 161 1.95 16.54 -7.94
CA GLY A 161 2.91 15.58 -8.52
C GLY A 161 2.27 14.52 -9.41
N TRP A 162 3.06 13.49 -9.73
CA TRP A 162 2.72 12.51 -10.77
C TRP A 162 1.43 11.73 -10.49
N TRP A 163 1.14 11.42 -9.23
CA TRP A 163 -0.08 10.70 -8.84
C TRP A 163 -1.33 11.53 -9.11
N MET A 164 -1.36 12.78 -8.65
CA MET A 164 -2.49 13.67 -8.90
C MET A 164 -2.65 14.01 -10.38
N ALA A 165 -1.55 14.11 -11.13
CA ALA A 165 -1.61 14.29 -12.57
C ALA A 165 -2.24 13.06 -13.27
N ALA A 166 -1.86 11.85 -12.85
CA ALA A 166 -2.45 10.61 -13.38
C ALA A 166 -3.95 10.51 -13.06
N LEU A 167 -4.36 10.78 -11.81
CA LEU A 167 -5.78 10.80 -11.42
C LEU A 167 -6.61 11.78 -12.24
N LYS A 168 -6.09 13.00 -12.47
CA LYS A 168 -6.79 13.99 -13.30
C LYS A 168 -7.02 13.49 -14.72
N LYS A 169 -6.03 12.82 -15.33
CA LYS A 169 -6.19 12.22 -16.65
C LYS A 169 -7.21 11.08 -16.62
N CYS A 170 -7.15 10.21 -15.62
CA CYS A 170 -8.14 9.16 -15.44
C CYS A 170 -9.56 9.71 -15.31
N GLN A 171 -9.75 10.85 -14.64
CA GLN A 171 -11.05 11.52 -14.50
C GLN A 171 -11.55 12.19 -15.78
N VAL A 172 -10.65 12.51 -16.71
CA VAL A 172 -11.01 12.95 -18.06
C VAL A 172 -11.48 11.75 -18.88
N ASP A 173 -10.80 10.61 -18.76
CA ASP A 173 -11.11 9.38 -19.52
C ASP A 173 -12.34 8.63 -18.96
N ASP A 174 -12.52 8.63 -17.63
CA ASP A 174 -13.63 8.04 -16.88
C ASP A 174 -14.15 9.08 -15.87
N PRO A 175 -15.27 9.77 -16.14
CA PRO A 175 -15.84 10.77 -15.23
C PRO A 175 -16.21 10.24 -13.84
N ASN A 176 -16.39 8.92 -13.69
CA ASN A 176 -16.67 8.28 -12.41
C ASN A 176 -15.41 7.82 -11.68
N PHE A 177 -14.22 8.12 -12.21
CA PHE A 177 -12.96 7.69 -11.60
C PHE A 177 -12.77 8.35 -10.23
N PRO A 178 -12.63 7.58 -9.15
CA PRO A 178 -12.58 8.12 -7.81
C PRO A 178 -11.24 8.76 -7.47
N LEU A 179 -11.26 9.74 -6.55
CA LEU A 179 -10.05 10.23 -5.92
C LEU A 179 -9.57 9.23 -4.87
N ILE A 180 -8.41 8.63 -5.12
CA ILE A 180 -7.79 7.65 -4.21
C ILE A 180 -6.35 8.02 -3.88
N THR A 181 -5.86 7.51 -2.76
CA THR A 181 -4.44 7.57 -2.39
C THR A 181 -3.74 6.27 -2.77
N PRO A 182 -2.39 6.24 -2.87
CA PRO A 182 -1.67 5.00 -3.10
C PRO A 182 -1.88 3.95 -2.00
N HIS A 183 -2.27 4.37 -0.79
CA HIS A 183 -2.60 3.44 0.29
C HIS A 183 -3.90 2.67 -0.02
N ASP A 184 -4.84 3.30 -0.72
CA ASP A 184 -6.13 2.70 -1.08
C ASP A 184 -6.01 1.61 -2.14
N LEU A 185 -4.91 1.57 -2.89
CA LEU A 185 -4.58 0.45 -3.78
C LEU A 185 -4.45 -0.88 -3.03
N ARG A 186 -3.95 -0.89 -1.78
CA ARG A 186 -3.90 -2.13 -1.01
C ARG A 186 -5.30 -2.63 -0.64
N HIS A 187 -6.23 -1.70 -0.41
CA HIS A 187 -7.62 -2.03 -0.12
C HIS A 187 -8.30 -2.56 -1.38
N THR A 188 -8.02 -1.94 -2.53
CA THR A 188 -8.39 -2.44 -3.86
C THR A 188 -7.91 -3.88 -4.08
N ALA A 189 -6.65 -4.21 -3.75
CA ALA A 189 -6.12 -5.56 -3.90
C ALA A 189 -6.92 -6.63 -3.14
N ALA A 190 -7.35 -6.31 -1.91
CA ALA A 190 -8.19 -7.22 -1.14
C ALA A 190 -9.59 -7.39 -1.77
N SER A 191 -10.19 -6.30 -2.25
CA SER A 191 -11.48 -6.32 -2.95
C SER A 191 -11.41 -7.16 -4.24
N LEU A 192 -10.43 -6.88 -5.11
CA LEU A 192 -10.24 -7.60 -6.37
C LEU A 192 -9.99 -9.10 -6.15
N ALA A 193 -9.23 -9.47 -5.11
CA ALA A 193 -9.02 -10.87 -4.76
C ALA A 193 -10.33 -11.58 -4.39
N ILE A 194 -11.18 -10.94 -3.60
CA ILE A 194 -12.49 -11.48 -3.22
C ILE A 194 -13.38 -11.59 -4.46
N SER A 195 -13.41 -10.57 -5.32
CA SER A 195 -14.18 -10.60 -6.57
C SER A 195 -13.70 -11.67 -7.55
N ALA A 196 -12.41 -12.02 -7.52
CA ALA A 196 -11.83 -13.11 -8.31
C ALA A 196 -12.04 -14.51 -7.68
N GLY A 197 -12.82 -14.62 -6.60
CA GLY A 197 -13.17 -15.88 -5.95
C GLY A 197 -12.20 -16.36 -4.86
N ALA A 198 -11.30 -15.51 -4.36
CA ALA A 198 -10.41 -15.91 -3.27
C ALA A 198 -11.17 -16.07 -1.94
N ASN A 199 -10.87 -17.15 -1.21
CA ASN A 199 -11.46 -17.40 0.11
C ASN A 199 -11.08 -16.29 1.11
N VAL A 200 -12.08 -15.66 1.74
CA VAL A 200 -11.95 -14.48 2.63
C VAL A 200 -10.93 -14.68 3.77
N LYS A 201 -10.74 -15.92 4.27
CA LYS A 201 -9.71 -16.23 5.28
C LYS A 201 -8.27 -16.13 4.76
N ALA A 202 -8.05 -16.33 3.46
CA ALA A 202 -6.74 -16.20 2.82
C ALA A 202 -6.33 -14.73 2.61
N VAL A 203 -7.31 -13.82 2.46
CA VAL A 203 -7.09 -12.38 2.26
C VAL A 203 -6.70 -11.68 3.58
N GLN A 204 -7.12 -12.21 4.73
CA GLN A 204 -6.91 -11.60 6.05
C GLN A 204 -5.72 -12.17 6.85
N GLY A 205 -5.21 -13.37 6.54
CA GLY A 205 -4.19 -14.02 7.39
C GLY A 205 -3.18 -14.95 6.72
N ASP A 206 -3.43 -15.48 5.52
CA ASP A 206 -2.53 -16.48 4.93
C ASP A 206 -2.59 -16.51 3.40
N ALA A 207 -1.49 -16.11 2.78
CA ALA A 207 -1.33 -15.92 1.34
C ALA A 207 -1.20 -17.24 0.54
N ARG A 208 -2.05 -18.23 0.83
CA ARG A 208 -2.02 -19.58 0.22
C ARG A 208 -3.06 -19.82 -0.87
N ALA A 209 -4.15 -19.06 -0.95
CA ALA A 209 -5.24 -19.32 -1.91
C ALA A 209 -5.51 -18.15 -2.87
N PHE A 210 -4.47 -17.56 -3.46
CA PHE A 210 -4.61 -16.43 -4.39
C PHE A 210 -4.81 -16.85 -5.86
N LEU A 211 -4.44 -18.07 -6.25
CA LEU A 211 -4.46 -18.51 -7.67
C LEU A 211 -4.79 -20.00 -7.78
N ARG A 212 -6.07 -20.37 -7.63
CA ARG A 212 -6.61 -21.64 -8.15
C ARG A 212 -7.73 -21.32 -9.14
N SER A 213 -7.35 -20.66 -10.22
CA SER A 213 -8.17 -20.47 -11.41
C SER A 213 -7.26 -19.98 -12.54
N ASP A 214 -6.36 -20.87 -12.98
CA ASP A 214 -5.90 -20.83 -14.37
C ASP A 214 -7.14 -21.24 -15.21
N ASP A 215 -7.90 -20.26 -15.71
CA ASP A 215 -8.80 -20.32 -16.89
C ASP A 215 -9.87 -19.21 -16.89
N THR A 216 -9.48 -17.94 -17.00
CA THR A 216 -10.43 -16.93 -17.51
C THR A 216 -9.69 -15.88 -18.31
N GLY A 217 -9.76 -16.06 -19.63
CA GLY A 217 -9.29 -15.08 -20.60
C GLY A 217 -10.09 -13.79 -20.49
N TYR A 218 -9.45 -12.75 -19.98
CA TYR A 218 -9.79 -11.37 -20.29
C TYR A 218 -8.48 -10.62 -20.57
N ILE A 219 -7.97 -10.85 -21.77
CA ILE A 219 -6.97 -10.01 -22.42
C ILE A 219 -7.75 -8.91 -23.13
N CYS A 220 -7.70 -7.69 -22.61
CA CYS A 220 -7.92 -6.50 -23.43
C CYS A 220 -6.63 -5.67 -23.39
N ARG A 221 -5.74 -5.93 -24.35
CA ARG A 221 -4.73 -4.96 -24.79
C ARG A 221 -5.42 -3.97 -25.72
N PRO A 222 -5.29 -2.64 -25.57
CA PRO A 222 -5.64 -1.73 -26.63
C PRO A 222 -4.57 -1.79 -27.74
N LEU A 223 -5.04 -1.68 -28.98
CA LEU A 223 -4.23 -1.36 -30.17
C LEU A 223 -3.59 0.02 -30.02
#